data_AF-C4JNQ7-F1
#
_entry.id   AF-C4JNQ7-F1
#
_cell.length_a   1.000
_cell.length_b   1.000
_cell.length_c   1.000
_cell.angle_alpha   90.00
_cell.angle_beta   90.00
_cell.angle_gamma   90.00
#
_symmetry.space_group_name_H-M   'P 1'
#
loop_
_entity.id
_entity.type
_entity.pdbx_description
1 polymer ?
#
loop_
_entity_poly.entity_id
_entity_poly.type
_entity_poly.pdbx_seq_one_letter_code
_entity_poly.pdbx_strand_id
1 'polypeptide(L)'
;MKRRVTFIHDAEGEFDPKRAHLTSDSLSIQLLDAARQERLTFGFQELPNEKAFGQDVNCTVPEISFTSSGDILKSGALPSLQFHQLLPSLEQFATYIREAICPKQDIICLNGAALIRSADTLDIDYDRVQNSFVVTAYWSKATGKDGWKDTIYHERSSEDKTDIGILATQQDLEPDEVRIGGFLAMVGRDEELNEYQLSTADSLFLESHNIRGLRHIAGEADLEAPDWIIQRWGSQLLVELATTNPEEINVDTKNHEDWKSTIPLHLRYLHPSSSGYRNISMPWPIVFWACTYQDQGKMGYNPFDRANLSWDDLFAPKTLFYQFHPSPEPRGEKLIETIQVPALKMNKDTDFIANQAIEFGTIAVVLLGFLWVSWKLGFVARSTGVQSNQNQTTRVAGSKKTQ
;
A
#
# COMPACT_ATOMS: atom_id res chain seq x y z
N MET A 1 16.45 2.69 -6.53
CA MET A 1 15.86 3.91 -5.96
C MET A 1 14.36 3.69 -5.72
N LYS A 2 13.78 4.20 -4.64
CA LYS A 2 12.31 4.27 -4.52
C LYS A 2 11.87 5.72 -4.68
N ARG A 3 10.87 5.94 -5.53
CA ARG A 3 10.34 7.27 -5.82
C ARG A 3 8.87 7.31 -5.45
N ARG A 4 8.46 8.39 -4.78
CA ARG A 4 7.06 8.68 -4.51
C ARG A 4 6.75 10.11 -4.91
N VAL A 5 5.71 10.28 -5.71
CA VAL A 5 5.21 11.61 -6.08
C VAL A 5 3.78 11.74 -5.59
N THR A 6 3.51 12.76 -4.79
CA THR A 6 2.18 13.04 -4.25
C THR A 6 1.74 14.42 -4.69
N PHE A 7 0.55 14.52 -5.26
CA PHE A 7 -0.13 15.77 -5.55
C PHE A 7 -1.27 15.96 -4.56
N ILE A 8 -1.44 17.17 -4.05
CA ILE A 8 -2.55 17.56 -3.17
C ILE A 8 -3.23 18.77 -3.79
N HIS A 9 -4.45 18.63 -4.28
CA HIS A 9 -5.22 19.75 -4.82
C HIS A 9 -6.36 20.15 -3.87
N ASP A 10 -6.78 21.41 -3.98
CA ASP A 10 -8.00 21.87 -3.31
C ASP A 10 -9.22 21.35 -4.09
N ALA A 11 -10.22 20.86 -3.34
CA ALA A 11 -11.59 20.57 -3.77
C ALA A 11 -11.96 19.18 -4.32
N GLU A 12 -13.07 18.69 -3.76
CA GLU A 12 -13.89 17.58 -4.24
C GLU A 12 -14.41 17.81 -5.68
N GLY A 13 -14.28 16.80 -6.54
CA GLY A 13 -14.98 16.72 -7.81
C GLY A 13 -14.34 17.41 -9.03
N GLU A 14 -13.20 18.09 -8.89
CA GLU A 14 -12.55 18.78 -10.01
C GLU A 14 -11.43 17.98 -10.70
N PHE A 15 -10.99 16.87 -10.08
CA PHE A 15 -10.07 15.95 -10.73
C PHE A 15 -10.82 15.03 -11.68
N ASP A 16 -10.87 15.40 -12.97
CA ASP A 16 -11.26 14.51 -14.04
C ASP A 16 -10.16 13.45 -14.22
N PRO A 17 -10.41 12.16 -13.92
CA PRO A 17 -9.41 11.10 -14.06
C PRO A 17 -8.85 11.01 -15.48
N LYS A 18 -9.57 11.51 -16.50
CA LYS A 18 -9.09 11.58 -17.89
C LYS A 18 -7.91 12.54 -18.10
N ARG A 19 -7.63 13.41 -17.13
CA ARG A 19 -6.46 14.32 -17.13
C ARG A 19 -5.18 13.65 -16.62
N ALA A 20 -5.30 12.44 -16.06
CA ALA A 20 -4.19 11.61 -15.65
C ALA A 20 -4.24 10.28 -16.41
N HIS A 21 -3.36 10.13 -17.40
CA HIS A 21 -3.30 8.92 -18.20
C HIS A 21 -2.17 8.03 -17.71
N LEU A 22 -2.51 6.91 -17.06
CA LEU A 22 -1.56 5.88 -16.67
C LEU A 22 -1.32 4.92 -17.84
N THR A 23 -0.07 4.51 -18.01
CA THR A 23 0.36 3.46 -18.94
C THR A 23 1.31 2.53 -18.17
N SER A 24 1.61 1.37 -18.75
CA SER A 24 2.64 0.47 -18.19
C SER A 24 3.97 1.18 -17.94
N ASP A 25 4.29 2.24 -18.70
CA ASP A 25 5.63 2.83 -18.69
C ASP A 25 5.65 4.28 -18.17
N SER A 26 4.50 4.91 -17.95
CA SER A 26 4.43 6.32 -17.51
C SER A 26 3.05 6.75 -17.01
N LEU A 27 3.02 7.76 -16.14
CA LEU A 27 1.84 8.56 -15.84
C LEU A 27 1.99 9.94 -16.49
N SER A 28 1.03 10.34 -17.32
CA SER A 28 0.95 11.70 -17.86
C SER A 28 -0.13 12.49 -17.13
N ILE A 29 0.25 13.62 -16.53
CA ILE A 29 -0.64 14.55 -15.85
C ILE A 29 -0.76 15.82 -16.69
N GLN A 30 -1.99 16.26 -16.92
CA GLN A 30 -2.28 17.48 -17.66
C GLN A 30 -3.15 18.43 -16.85
N LEU A 31 -2.67 19.67 -16.68
CA LEU A 31 -3.45 20.78 -16.15
C LEU A 31 -3.94 20.54 -14.70
N LEU A 32 -3.07 20.00 -13.84
CA LEU A 32 -3.39 19.75 -12.44
C LEU A 32 -2.91 20.91 -11.57
N ASP A 33 -3.84 21.71 -11.05
CA ASP A 33 -3.51 22.73 -10.04
C ASP A 33 -3.45 22.07 -8.66
N ALA A 34 -2.24 21.84 -8.15
CA ALA A 34 -2.00 21.11 -6.92
C ALA A 34 -0.69 21.54 -6.26
N ALA A 35 -0.60 21.39 -4.95
CA ALA A 35 0.69 21.22 -4.29
C ALA A 35 1.30 19.88 -4.70
N ARG A 36 2.63 19.81 -4.77
CA ARG A 36 3.39 18.61 -5.11
C ARG A 36 4.40 18.32 -4.02
N GLN A 37 4.50 17.05 -3.64
CA GLN A 37 5.59 16.52 -2.84
C GLN A 37 6.27 15.40 -3.63
N GLU A 38 7.60 15.42 -3.66
CA GLU A 38 8.38 14.37 -4.25
C GLU A 38 9.38 13.83 -3.23
N ARG A 39 9.30 12.52 -2.99
CA ARG A 39 10.15 11.80 -2.05
C ARG A 39 10.97 10.76 -2.78
N LEU A 40 12.28 10.85 -2.64
CA LEU A 40 13.25 9.92 -3.21
C LEU A 40 13.99 9.22 -2.08
N THR A 41 14.10 7.89 -2.17
CA THR A 41 14.85 7.08 -1.21
C THR A 41 16.03 6.41 -1.90
N PHE A 42 17.21 6.70 -1.36
CA PHE A 42 18.52 6.30 -1.87
C PHE A 42 19.22 5.35 -0.88
N GLY A 43 20.12 4.53 -1.39
CA GLY A 43 21.02 3.75 -0.54
C GLY A 43 22.17 4.61 0.00
N PHE A 44 22.75 4.23 1.15
CA PHE A 44 23.85 4.97 1.80
C PHE A 44 25.05 5.33 0.90
N GLN A 45 25.28 4.59 -0.19
CA GLN A 45 26.41 4.84 -1.10
C GLN A 45 26.20 6.02 -2.07
N GLU A 46 25.01 6.63 -2.09
CA GLU A 46 24.60 7.68 -3.03
C GLU A 46 24.54 9.08 -2.39
N LEU A 47 25.18 9.27 -1.23
CA LEU A 47 25.09 10.49 -0.43
C LEU A 47 25.57 11.76 -1.18
N PRO A 48 24.80 12.85 -1.14
CA PRO A 48 25.30 14.18 -1.43
C PRO A 48 26.42 14.54 -0.44
N ASN A 49 27.57 14.95 -0.96
CA ASN A 49 28.64 15.50 -0.12
C ASN A 49 28.18 16.83 0.49
N GLU A 50 28.73 17.26 1.63
CA GLU A 50 28.42 18.55 2.30
C GLU A 50 28.48 19.75 1.32
N LYS A 51 29.34 19.63 0.30
CA LYS A 51 29.44 20.55 -0.84
C LYS A 51 28.14 20.79 -1.61
N ALA A 52 27.12 19.95 -1.44
CA ALA A 52 25.83 20.06 -2.11
C ALA A 52 25.01 21.27 -1.65
N PHE A 53 25.23 21.77 -0.43
CA PHE A 53 24.45 22.87 0.15
C PHE A 53 25.24 24.17 0.31
N GLY A 54 26.50 24.19 -0.16
CA GLY A 54 27.40 25.32 -0.02
C GLY A 54 28.25 25.29 1.24
N GLN A 55 29.09 26.31 1.40
CA GLN A 55 29.97 26.46 2.58
C GLN A 55 29.28 27.18 3.75
N ASP A 56 28.07 27.70 3.54
CA ASP A 56 27.34 28.52 4.52
C ASP A 56 26.38 27.68 5.40
N VAL A 57 26.53 26.36 5.41
CA VAL A 57 25.74 25.47 6.26
C VAL A 57 26.43 25.34 7.62
N ASN A 58 25.72 25.67 8.71
CA ASN A 58 26.27 25.65 10.08
C ASN A 58 26.28 24.22 10.68
N CYS A 59 26.66 23.22 9.90
CA CYS A 59 26.73 21.81 10.29
C CYS A 59 28.19 21.42 10.58
N THR A 60 28.73 21.85 11.72
CA THR A 60 30.16 21.66 12.06
C THR A 60 30.41 20.40 12.87
N VAL A 61 29.73 20.24 14.01
CA VAL A 61 29.80 19.02 14.84
C VAL A 61 28.41 18.62 15.33
N PRO A 62 28.10 17.31 15.35
CA PRO A 62 26.77 16.81 15.73
C PRO A 62 26.26 17.35 17.08
N GLU A 63 27.15 17.52 18.05
CA GLU A 63 26.80 17.88 19.43
C GLU A 63 26.31 19.33 19.60
N ILE A 64 26.66 20.23 18.67
CA ILE A 64 26.26 21.65 18.74
C ILE A 64 25.33 22.07 17.60
N SER A 65 25.39 21.37 16.47
CA SER A 65 24.56 21.67 15.31
C SER A 65 23.19 21.00 15.39
N PHE A 66 23.08 19.81 16.00
CA PHE A 66 21.83 19.06 16.00
C PHE A 66 21.09 19.17 17.33
N THR A 67 19.78 19.31 17.25
CA THR A 67 18.89 19.21 18.40
C THR A 67 18.54 17.75 18.64
N SER A 68 18.67 17.30 19.89
CA SER A 68 18.20 15.98 20.32
C SER A 68 16.75 16.07 20.79
N SER A 69 15.90 15.18 20.30
CA SER A 69 14.57 14.99 20.87
C SER A 69 14.73 14.40 22.28
N GLY A 70 14.51 15.24 23.30
CA GLY A 70 14.99 15.01 24.68
C GLY A 70 14.54 13.70 25.36
N ASP A 71 15.46 13.14 26.16
CA ASP A 71 15.44 12.29 27.37
C ASP A 71 14.24 11.41 27.79
N ILE A 72 13.18 11.22 27.01
CA ILE A 72 12.12 10.26 27.36
C ILE A 72 12.19 9.02 26.47
N LEU A 73 13.27 8.26 26.66
CA LEU A 73 13.40 6.92 26.11
C LEU A 73 12.83 5.89 27.07
N LYS A 74 11.50 5.71 27.02
CA LYS A 74 10.84 4.52 27.60
C LYS A 74 11.06 3.24 26.76
N SER A 75 11.70 3.34 25.59
CA SER A 75 11.71 2.25 24.58
C SER A 75 13.08 1.87 24.02
N GLY A 76 14.21 2.35 24.57
CA GLY A 76 15.54 1.90 24.15
C GLY A 76 15.97 2.22 22.70
N ALA A 77 15.21 3.05 21.97
CA ALA A 77 15.61 3.59 20.68
C ALA A 77 16.75 4.63 20.84
N LEU A 78 17.55 4.88 19.81
CA LEU A 78 18.52 5.98 19.85
C LEU A 78 17.77 7.32 19.65
N PRO A 79 18.19 8.42 20.30
CA PRO A 79 17.58 9.73 20.08
C PRO A 79 17.80 10.19 18.63
N SER A 80 16.74 10.71 18.00
CA SER A 80 16.83 11.33 16.68
C SER A 80 17.47 12.72 16.82
N LEU A 81 18.49 12.96 16.01
CA LEU A 81 19.16 14.24 15.88
C LEU A 81 18.53 15.00 14.72
N GLN A 82 18.09 16.23 14.96
CA GLN A 82 17.47 17.07 13.93
C GLN A 82 18.32 18.32 13.67
N PHE A 83 18.46 18.69 12.40
CA PHE A 83 19.14 19.91 11.98
C PHE A 83 18.22 20.70 11.07
N HIS A 84 17.92 21.94 11.46
CA HIS A 84 17.04 22.84 10.72
C HIS A 84 17.84 24.07 10.33
N GLN A 85 18.02 24.30 9.03
CA GLN A 85 18.65 25.51 8.52
C GLN A 85 17.82 26.12 7.39
N LEU A 86 17.63 27.44 7.48
CA LEU A 86 17.07 28.22 6.38
C LEU A 86 18.10 28.30 5.25
N LEU A 87 17.74 27.79 4.08
CA LEU A 87 18.53 27.91 2.86
C LEU A 87 17.93 29.02 1.99
N PRO A 88 18.65 30.15 1.76
CA PRO A 88 18.13 31.25 0.94
C PRO A 88 17.87 30.86 -0.52
N SER A 89 18.55 29.82 -1.02
CA SER A 89 18.37 29.30 -2.37
C SER A 89 18.81 27.84 -2.47
N LEU A 90 18.07 27.07 -3.26
CA LEU A 90 18.41 25.69 -3.63
C LEU A 90 19.27 25.60 -4.90
N GLU A 91 19.77 26.72 -5.43
CA GLU A 91 20.57 26.78 -6.65
C GLU A 91 21.79 25.87 -6.63
N GLN A 92 22.53 25.90 -5.51
CA GLN A 92 23.76 25.13 -5.35
C GLN A 92 23.45 23.64 -5.28
N PHE A 93 22.37 23.27 -4.58
CA PHE A 93 21.91 21.90 -4.49
C PHE A 93 21.42 21.36 -5.84
N ALA A 94 20.63 22.14 -6.58
CA ALA A 94 20.22 21.79 -7.94
C ALA A 94 21.43 21.63 -8.88
N THR A 95 22.42 22.51 -8.78
CA THR A 95 23.66 22.44 -9.56
C THR A 95 24.46 21.18 -9.21
N TYR A 96 24.55 20.85 -7.92
CA TYR A 96 25.20 19.63 -7.45
C TYR A 96 24.52 18.38 -8.01
N ILE A 97 23.19 18.28 -7.92
CA ILE A 97 22.46 17.13 -8.50
C ILE A 97 22.75 17.02 -9.99
N ARG A 98 22.68 18.13 -10.72
CA ARG A 98 22.91 18.18 -12.16
C ARG A 98 24.31 17.70 -12.57
N GLU A 99 25.34 18.03 -11.78
CA GLU A 99 26.74 17.79 -12.12
C GLU A 99 27.30 16.48 -11.55
N ALA A 100 26.86 16.09 -10.35
CA ALA A 100 27.39 14.95 -9.61
C ALA A 100 26.50 13.70 -9.68
N ILE A 101 25.18 13.87 -9.81
CA ILE A 101 24.21 12.77 -9.77
C ILE A 101 23.67 12.44 -11.17
N CYS A 102 23.24 13.45 -11.93
CA CYS A 102 22.61 13.22 -13.23
C CYS A 102 23.62 12.84 -14.33
N PRO A 103 23.40 11.72 -15.06
CA PRO A 103 24.15 11.44 -16.28
C PRO A 103 23.95 12.54 -17.33
N LYS A 104 25.00 12.90 -18.08
CA LYS A 104 24.98 14.01 -19.06
C LYS A 104 23.91 13.91 -20.16
N GLN A 105 23.37 12.71 -20.40
CA GLN A 105 22.36 12.45 -21.43
C GLN A 105 20.97 12.16 -20.85
N ASP A 106 20.82 12.17 -19.53
CA ASP A 106 19.53 11.95 -18.87
C ASP A 106 18.76 13.26 -18.72
N ILE A 107 17.98 13.58 -19.75
CA ILE A 107 17.16 14.79 -19.79
C ILE A 107 16.13 14.80 -18.65
N ILE A 108 15.64 13.64 -18.22
CA ILE A 108 14.64 13.53 -17.16
C ILE A 108 15.27 13.93 -15.83
N CYS A 109 16.45 13.40 -15.52
CA CYS A 109 17.20 13.77 -14.31
C CYS A 109 17.58 15.26 -14.31
N LEU A 110 18.07 15.78 -15.44
CA LEU A 110 18.47 17.17 -15.58
C LEU A 110 17.29 18.15 -15.37
N ASN A 111 16.11 17.81 -15.90
CA ASN A 111 14.89 18.60 -15.68
C ASN A 111 14.41 18.52 -14.23
N GLY A 112 14.49 17.34 -13.60
CA GLY A 112 14.18 17.17 -12.18
C GLY A 112 15.09 18.01 -11.28
N ALA A 113 16.39 18.03 -11.56
CA ALA A 113 17.35 18.88 -10.86
C ALA A 113 17.02 20.38 -11.03
N ALA A 114 16.58 20.80 -12.22
CA ALA A 114 16.15 22.17 -12.46
C ALA A 114 14.87 22.53 -11.68
N LEU A 115 13.94 21.59 -11.52
CA LEU A 115 12.68 21.80 -10.78
C LEU A 115 12.89 22.02 -9.27
N ILE A 116 13.93 21.41 -8.69
CA ILE A 116 14.28 21.59 -7.27
C ILE A 116 14.58 23.06 -6.93
N ARG A 117 15.03 23.86 -7.89
CA ARG A 117 15.30 25.29 -7.69
C ARG A 117 14.07 26.08 -7.26
N SER A 118 12.88 25.63 -7.67
CA SER A 118 11.61 26.27 -7.34
C SER A 118 10.89 25.59 -6.18
N ALA A 119 11.51 24.63 -5.49
CA ALA A 119 10.90 23.99 -4.33
C ALA A 119 10.84 25.00 -3.17
N ASP A 120 9.72 24.97 -2.44
CA ASP A 120 9.49 25.83 -1.27
C ASP A 120 10.21 25.26 -0.04
N THR A 121 10.21 23.94 0.10
CA THR A 121 10.96 23.25 1.15
C THR A 121 11.71 22.05 0.61
N LEU A 122 12.85 21.77 1.24
CA LEU A 122 13.66 20.60 1.00
C LEU A 122 13.99 19.99 2.37
N ASP A 123 13.58 18.76 2.58
CA ASP A 123 13.84 17.99 3.77
C ASP A 123 14.67 16.75 3.42
N ILE A 124 15.57 16.40 4.34
CA ILE A 124 16.56 15.37 4.16
C ILE A 124 16.66 14.57 5.45
N ASP A 125 16.30 13.30 5.36
CA ASP A 125 16.28 12.39 6.51
C ASP A 125 17.18 11.18 6.25
N TYR A 126 17.82 10.69 7.32
CA TYR A 126 18.68 9.52 7.27
C TYR A 126 18.23 8.49 8.29
N ASP A 127 17.77 7.35 7.78
CA ASP A 127 17.40 6.20 8.60
C ASP A 127 18.61 5.27 8.77
N ARG A 128 19.14 5.20 10.00
CA ARG A 128 20.26 4.33 10.36
C ARG A 128 19.90 2.85 10.38
N VAL A 129 18.65 2.49 10.68
CA VAL A 129 18.19 1.09 10.74
C VAL A 129 18.04 0.54 9.34
N GLN A 130 17.45 1.32 8.44
CA GLN A 130 17.29 0.94 7.03
C GLN A 130 18.52 1.22 6.18
N ASN A 131 19.50 1.97 6.73
CA ASN A 131 20.70 2.43 6.04
C ASN A 131 20.35 3.15 4.72
N SER A 132 19.33 4.00 4.77
CA SER A 132 18.74 4.68 3.62
C SER A 132 18.57 6.15 3.88
N PHE A 133 18.69 6.94 2.82
CA PHE A 133 18.55 8.39 2.85
C PHE A 133 17.31 8.80 2.08
N VAL A 134 16.55 9.73 2.63
CA VAL A 134 15.29 10.19 2.07
C VAL A 134 15.39 11.68 1.80
N VAL A 135 15.21 12.05 0.54
CA VAL A 135 15.08 13.46 0.13
C VAL A 135 13.62 13.74 -0.18
N THR A 136 13.06 14.77 0.45
CA THR A 136 11.69 15.23 0.20
C THR A 136 11.72 16.67 -0.27
N ALA A 137 11.24 16.94 -1.47
CA ALA A 137 11.05 18.29 -1.99
C ALA A 137 9.55 18.60 -2.06
N TYR A 138 9.16 19.82 -1.71
CA TYR A 138 7.77 20.26 -1.70
C TYR A 138 7.59 21.56 -2.48
N TRP A 139 6.51 21.64 -3.23
CA TRP A 139 6.05 22.80 -3.97
C TRP A 139 4.59 23.05 -3.60
N SER A 140 4.31 24.21 -3.03
CA SER A 140 2.95 24.64 -2.67
C SER A 140 2.09 24.93 -3.90
N LYS A 141 2.71 25.31 -5.02
CA LYS A 141 2.04 25.61 -6.30
C LYS A 141 2.85 25.13 -7.49
N ALA A 142 2.16 24.88 -8.60
CA ALA A 142 2.80 24.59 -9.87
C ALA A 142 3.63 25.79 -10.37
N THR A 143 4.71 25.50 -11.09
CA THR A 143 5.60 26.53 -11.68
C THR A 143 5.00 27.21 -12.92
N GLY A 144 3.99 26.59 -13.55
CA GLY A 144 3.27 27.11 -14.71
C GLY A 144 1.91 27.71 -14.36
N LYS A 145 1.40 28.60 -15.23
CA LYS A 145 0.09 29.26 -15.04
C LYS A 145 -1.12 28.32 -15.15
N ASP A 146 -0.93 27.15 -15.78
CA ASP A 146 -2.01 26.19 -16.04
C ASP A 146 -1.86 24.91 -15.20
N GLY A 147 -1.21 24.96 -14.03
CA GLY A 147 -0.94 23.78 -13.21
C GLY A 147 0.21 22.91 -13.71
N TRP A 148 0.36 21.72 -13.12
CA TRP A 148 1.37 20.72 -13.47
C TRP A 148 1.08 20.08 -14.83
N LYS A 149 2.13 19.96 -15.65
CA LYS A 149 2.13 19.28 -16.95
C LYS A 149 3.35 18.36 -17.00
N ASP A 150 3.24 17.22 -16.33
CA ASP A 150 4.36 16.31 -16.11
C ASP A 150 4.09 14.93 -16.69
N THR A 151 5.15 14.29 -17.17
CA THR A 151 5.14 12.87 -17.50
C THR A 151 6.14 12.16 -16.60
N ILE A 152 5.62 11.31 -15.72
CA ILE A 152 6.41 10.53 -14.76
C ILE A 152 6.61 9.15 -15.36
N TYR A 153 7.83 8.86 -15.78
CA TYR A 153 8.17 7.57 -16.40
C TYR A 153 8.51 6.52 -15.35
N HIS A 154 8.25 5.25 -15.69
CA HIS A 154 8.75 4.09 -14.98
C HIS A 154 10.29 4.07 -15.03
N GLU A 155 10.94 3.82 -13.89
CA GLU A 155 12.39 3.69 -13.84
C GLU A 155 12.85 2.39 -14.53
N ARG A 156 13.95 2.47 -15.29
CA ARG A 156 14.38 1.38 -16.20
C ARG A 156 14.83 0.09 -15.50
N SER A 157 14.95 0.09 -14.17
CA SER A 157 15.35 -1.07 -13.38
C SER A 157 14.12 -1.77 -12.79
N SER A 158 14.01 -3.09 -12.96
CA SER A 158 12.87 -3.89 -12.50
C SER A 158 12.66 -3.94 -10.98
N GLU A 159 13.63 -3.46 -10.19
CA GLU A 159 13.55 -3.39 -8.72
C GLU A 159 13.06 -2.03 -8.20
N ASP A 160 13.10 -1.00 -9.04
CA ASP A 160 12.76 0.36 -8.66
C ASP A 160 11.24 0.57 -8.75
N LYS A 161 10.66 1.21 -7.72
CA LYS A 161 9.21 1.42 -7.60
C LYS A 161 8.91 2.90 -7.60
N THR A 162 7.97 3.30 -8.46
CA THR A 162 7.44 4.67 -8.50
C THR A 162 5.98 4.66 -8.04
N ASP A 163 5.77 5.08 -6.79
CA ASP A 163 4.44 5.28 -6.20
C ASP A 163 3.93 6.66 -6.58
N ILE A 164 2.66 6.76 -6.97
CA ILE A 164 2.01 8.03 -7.27
C ILE A 164 0.72 8.14 -6.46
N GLY A 165 0.53 9.31 -5.85
CA GLY A 165 -0.73 9.69 -5.22
C GLY A 165 -1.25 11.01 -5.76
N ILE A 166 -2.52 11.07 -6.13
CA ILE A 166 -3.22 12.32 -6.46
C ILE A 166 -4.35 12.44 -5.46
N LEU A 167 -4.18 13.36 -4.52
CA LEU A 167 -5.02 13.53 -3.35
C LEU A 167 -5.72 14.88 -3.40
N ALA A 168 -6.90 14.94 -2.83
CA ALA A 168 -7.75 16.11 -2.71
C ALA A 168 -8.11 16.30 -1.24
N THR A 169 -8.20 17.55 -0.80
CA THR A 169 -8.90 17.87 0.44
C THR A 169 -10.38 17.52 0.30
N GLN A 170 -10.91 16.78 1.26
CA GLN A 170 -12.33 16.42 1.32
C GLN A 170 -13.04 17.36 2.30
N GLN A 171 -14.36 17.43 2.21
CA GLN A 171 -15.11 18.23 3.17
C GLN A 171 -14.93 17.68 4.59
N ASP A 172 -14.37 18.52 5.46
CA ASP A 172 -14.22 18.21 6.88
C ASP A 172 -15.61 18.05 7.51
N LEU A 173 -15.85 16.93 8.18
CA LEU A 173 -17.14 16.65 8.85
C LEU A 173 -17.17 17.28 10.25
N GLU A 174 -15.99 17.48 10.84
CA GLU A 174 -15.78 18.08 12.14
C GLU A 174 -14.76 19.24 12.01
N PRO A 175 -14.87 20.31 12.81
CA PRO A 175 -14.04 21.52 12.68
C PRO A 175 -12.56 21.32 13.04
N ASP A 176 -12.19 20.15 13.59
CA ASP A 176 -10.83 19.75 13.96
C ASP A 176 -10.29 18.56 13.14
N GLU A 177 -11.07 18.06 12.18
CA GLU A 177 -10.65 17.01 11.25
C GLU A 177 -10.12 17.65 9.95
N VAL A 178 -9.05 17.08 9.39
CA VAL A 178 -8.60 17.40 8.03
C VAL A 178 -8.71 16.12 7.22
N ARG A 179 -9.62 16.10 6.25
CA ARG A 179 -9.83 14.92 5.42
C ARG A 179 -9.12 15.05 4.07
N ILE A 180 -8.46 13.97 3.66
CA ILE A 180 -7.77 13.88 2.37
C ILE A 180 -8.12 12.53 1.73
N GLY A 181 -8.54 12.55 0.46
CA GLY A 181 -8.85 11.35 -0.32
C GLY A 181 -8.37 11.47 -1.75
N GLY A 182 -8.27 10.36 -2.49
CA GLY A 182 -7.85 10.40 -3.89
C GLY A 182 -7.30 9.09 -4.43
N PHE A 183 -6.56 9.17 -5.53
CA PHE A 183 -6.09 8.03 -6.30
C PHE A 183 -4.65 7.67 -5.93
N LEU A 184 -4.37 6.37 -5.83
CA LEU A 184 -3.02 5.84 -5.66
C LEU A 184 -2.73 4.86 -6.81
N ALA A 185 -1.51 4.87 -7.33
CA ALA A 185 -1.08 3.94 -8.37
C ALA A 185 0.43 3.72 -8.38
N MET A 186 0.85 2.58 -8.92
CA MET A 186 2.24 2.22 -9.15
C MET A 186 2.53 2.14 -10.65
N VAL A 187 3.39 3.04 -11.15
CA VAL A 187 3.83 3.01 -12.55
C VAL A 187 4.59 1.70 -12.80
N GLY A 188 4.34 1.00 -13.91
CA GLY A 188 4.96 -0.30 -14.19
C GLY A 188 4.11 -1.53 -13.85
N ARG A 189 3.10 -1.39 -12.98
CA ARG A 189 2.28 -2.52 -12.51
C ARG A 189 0.80 -2.32 -12.72
N ASP A 190 0.30 -1.11 -12.46
CA ASP A 190 -1.11 -0.81 -12.57
C ASP A 190 -1.42 -0.30 -13.97
N GLU A 191 -2.48 -0.83 -14.58
CA GLU A 191 -2.96 -0.40 -15.90
C GLU A 191 -4.03 0.70 -15.80
N GLU A 192 -4.64 0.86 -14.63
CA GLU A 192 -5.67 1.87 -14.32
C GLU A 192 -5.47 2.42 -12.90
N LEU A 193 -5.97 3.64 -12.65
CA LEU A 193 -6.00 4.22 -11.30
C LEU A 193 -7.08 3.50 -10.48
N ASN A 194 -6.67 2.70 -9.50
CA ASN A 194 -7.61 2.01 -8.64
C ASN A 194 -8.09 2.93 -7.50
N GLU A 195 -9.40 3.07 -7.40
CA GLU A 195 -10.07 3.70 -6.26
C GLU A 195 -10.26 2.65 -5.16
N TYR A 196 -9.67 2.86 -3.99
CA TYR A 196 -9.84 1.94 -2.86
C TYR A 196 -11.18 2.18 -2.15
N GLN A 197 -12.10 1.21 -2.26
CA GLN A 197 -13.34 1.13 -1.50
C GLN A 197 -13.12 0.54 -0.09
N LEU A 198 -12.67 1.39 0.83
CA LEU A 198 -13.08 1.35 2.25
C LEU A 198 -13.18 2.79 2.78
N SER A 199 -13.66 3.71 1.94
CA SER A 199 -13.87 5.10 2.34
C SER A 199 -15.13 5.20 3.20
N THR A 200 -14.99 5.79 4.38
CA THR A 200 -16.06 6.43 5.19
C THR A 200 -16.70 7.64 4.47
N ALA A 201 -16.74 7.64 3.13
CA ALA A 201 -17.09 8.79 2.31
C ALA A 201 -18.55 8.79 1.80
N ASP A 202 -19.31 7.73 2.00
CA ASP A 202 -20.75 7.74 1.73
C ASP A 202 -21.51 7.99 3.04
N SER A 203 -21.79 9.27 3.32
CA SER A 203 -22.56 9.68 4.50
C SER A 203 -23.96 9.06 4.53
N LEU A 204 -24.59 8.85 3.37
CA LEU A 204 -25.92 8.22 3.28
C LEU A 204 -25.85 6.72 3.60
N PHE A 205 -24.78 6.04 3.19
CA PHE A 205 -24.52 4.65 3.57
C PHE A 205 -24.23 4.51 5.06
N LEU A 206 -23.42 5.40 5.63
CA LEU A 206 -23.09 5.42 7.06
C LEU A 206 -24.33 5.73 7.92
N GLU A 207 -25.13 6.73 7.54
CA GLU A 207 -26.38 7.09 8.21
C GLU A 207 -27.42 5.96 8.12
N SER A 208 -27.61 5.34 6.96
CA SER A 208 -28.58 4.23 6.80
C SER A 208 -28.22 2.98 7.62
N HIS A 209 -26.95 2.82 8.01
CA HIS A 209 -26.46 1.70 8.80
C HIS A 209 -26.21 2.07 10.28
N ASN A 210 -26.48 3.31 10.69
CA ASN A 210 -26.18 3.86 12.01
C ASN A 210 -24.71 3.67 12.42
N ILE A 211 -23.79 3.88 11.48
CA ILE A 211 -22.33 3.81 11.68
C ILE A 211 -21.77 5.21 11.46
N ARG A 212 -20.89 5.69 12.34
CA ARG A 212 -20.16 6.95 12.12
C ARG A 212 -18.88 6.75 11.33
N GLY A 213 -18.19 5.62 11.55
CA GLY A 213 -17.02 5.30 10.76
C GLY A 213 -16.24 4.10 11.27
N LEU A 214 -15.29 3.65 10.45
CA LEU A 214 -14.33 2.61 10.80
C LEU A 214 -13.06 3.28 11.35
N ARG A 215 -12.79 3.10 12.64
CA ARG A 215 -11.66 3.75 13.34
C ARG A 215 -10.36 2.95 13.21
N HIS A 216 -10.43 1.63 13.09
CA HIS A 216 -9.24 0.79 12.97
C HIS A 216 -9.54 -0.58 12.36
N ILE A 217 -8.55 -1.11 11.62
CA ILE A 217 -8.52 -2.49 11.11
C ILE A 217 -7.16 -3.11 11.43
N ALA A 218 -7.17 -4.35 11.93
CA ALA A 218 -5.96 -5.14 12.14
C ALA A 218 -6.16 -6.61 11.73
N GLY A 219 -5.06 -7.31 11.44
CA GLY A 219 -5.07 -8.72 11.04
C GLY A 219 -5.14 -8.90 9.53
N GLU A 220 -5.82 -9.95 9.08
CA GLU A 220 -5.92 -10.30 7.65
C GLU A 220 -6.99 -9.45 6.95
N ALA A 221 -6.56 -8.30 6.44
CA ALA A 221 -7.42 -7.25 5.87
C ALA A 221 -7.70 -7.39 4.37
N ASP A 222 -7.03 -8.30 3.66
CA ASP A 222 -7.40 -8.64 2.27
C ASP A 222 -8.64 -9.54 2.32
N LEU A 223 -9.82 -8.93 2.25
CA LEU A 223 -11.12 -9.62 2.37
C LEU A 223 -11.58 -10.27 1.06
N GLU A 224 -10.82 -10.10 -0.03
CA GLU A 224 -11.11 -10.68 -1.34
C GLU A 224 -10.29 -11.95 -1.59
N ALA A 225 -9.15 -12.09 -0.92
CA ALA A 225 -8.35 -13.30 -0.99
C ALA A 225 -9.15 -14.55 -0.52
N PRO A 226 -9.19 -15.62 -1.33
CA PRO A 226 -9.85 -16.87 -0.98
C PRO A 226 -9.33 -17.51 0.31
N ASP A 227 -10.20 -18.23 1.02
CA ASP A 227 -9.90 -18.86 2.32
C ASP A 227 -8.69 -19.80 2.28
N TRP A 228 -8.44 -20.45 1.12
CA TRP A 228 -7.34 -21.41 0.94
C TRP A 228 -5.96 -20.79 0.68
N ILE A 229 -5.88 -19.48 0.43
CA ILE A 229 -4.60 -18.78 0.21
C ILE A 229 -4.06 -18.21 1.52
N ILE A 230 -4.96 -18.01 2.48
CA ILE A 230 -4.68 -17.28 3.70
C ILE A 230 -4.04 -18.19 4.75
N GLN A 231 -2.88 -17.77 5.25
CA GLN A 231 -2.15 -18.51 6.29
C GLN A 231 -2.38 -17.97 7.70
N ARG A 232 -2.87 -16.74 7.84
CA ARG A 232 -3.12 -16.06 9.12
C ARG A 232 -4.61 -15.96 9.38
N TRP A 233 -5.05 -16.19 10.61
CA TRP A 233 -6.47 -16.23 10.93
C TRP A 233 -6.92 -14.97 11.69
N GLY A 234 -8.05 -14.42 11.26
CA GLY A 234 -8.78 -13.37 11.96
C GLY A 234 -8.49 -11.94 11.48
N SER A 235 -9.54 -11.12 11.50
CA SER A 235 -9.51 -9.68 11.30
C SER A 235 -10.21 -9.02 12.48
N GLN A 236 -9.67 -7.90 12.94
CA GLN A 236 -10.26 -7.07 13.97
C GLN A 236 -10.69 -5.75 13.34
N LEU A 237 -11.92 -5.35 13.63
CA LEU A 237 -12.55 -4.13 13.13
C LEU A 237 -13.02 -3.31 14.34
N LEU A 238 -12.61 -2.05 14.41
CA LEU A 238 -13.11 -1.09 15.38
C LEU A 238 -14.03 -0.10 14.66
N VAL A 239 -15.33 -0.20 14.93
CA VAL A 239 -16.37 0.60 14.29
C VAL A 239 -16.98 1.55 15.32
N GLU A 240 -17.09 2.82 14.99
CA GLU A 240 -17.86 3.79 15.76
C GLU A 240 -19.31 3.80 15.31
N LEU A 241 -20.23 3.65 16.26
CA LEU A 241 -21.67 3.61 16.01
C LEU A 241 -22.29 5.01 16.17
N ALA A 242 -23.30 5.32 15.36
CA ALA A 242 -24.04 6.56 15.47
C ALA A 242 -25.03 6.49 16.64
N THR A 243 -24.81 7.28 17.69
CA THR A 243 -25.76 7.38 18.81
C THR A 243 -26.84 8.42 18.51
N THR A 244 -28.10 8.11 18.79
CA THR A 244 -29.21 9.09 18.70
C THR A 244 -28.96 10.27 19.64
N ASN A 245 -29.18 11.49 19.15
CA ASN A 245 -28.91 12.71 19.91
C ASN A 245 -29.91 12.83 21.08
N PRO A 246 -29.48 13.11 22.32
CA PRO A 246 -30.38 13.18 23.47
C PRO A 246 -31.48 14.25 23.36
N GLU A 247 -31.30 15.24 22.48
CA GLU A 247 -32.26 16.33 22.26
C GLU A 247 -33.46 15.91 21.40
N GLU A 248 -33.35 14.84 20.59
CA GLU A 248 -34.46 14.26 19.82
C GLU A 248 -35.38 13.37 20.67
N ILE A 249 -35.02 13.11 21.93
CA ILE A 249 -35.82 12.28 22.87
C ILE A 249 -37.04 13.07 23.40
N ASN A 250 -37.20 14.33 23.01
CA ASN A 250 -38.28 15.20 23.48
C ASN A 250 -39.44 15.38 22.50
N VAL A 251 -39.95 14.32 21.86
CA VAL A 251 -41.34 14.34 21.36
C VAL A 251 -41.95 12.95 21.48
N ASP A 252 -42.87 12.82 22.45
CA ASP A 252 -44.04 11.94 22.49
C ASP A 252 -44.12 10.87 21.37
N THR A 253 -43.85 9.60 21.68
CA THR A 253 -44.67 8.48 21.18
C THR A 253 -44.28 7.13 21.80
N LYS A 254 -45.31 6.36 22.13
CA LYS A 254 -45.33 5.02 22.76
C LYS A 254 -44.80 3.87 21.88
N ASN A 255 -43.88 4.12 20.95
CA ASN A 255 -43.25 3.08 20.14
C ASN A 255 -41.73 3.32 20.16
N HIS A 256 -41.04 2.79 21.18
CA HIS A 256 -39.59 2.66 21.10
C HIS A 256 -39.29 1.62 20.03
N GLU A 257 -39.07 2.05 18.80
CA GLU A 257 -38.40 1.20 17.82
C GLU A 257 -36.99 0.93 18.34
N ASP A 258 -36.62 -0.34 18.46
CA ASP A 258 -35.28 -0.74 18.88
C ASP A 258 -34.26 -0.12 17.91
N TRP A 259 -33.33 0.69 18.43
CA TRP A 259 -32.23 1.22 17.63
C TRP A 259 -31.35 0.07 17.12
N LYS A 260 -31.17 -0.02 15.80
CA LYS A 260 -30.42 -1.10 15.12
C LYS A 260 -29.29 -0.51 14.29
N SER A 261 -28.07 -0.97 14.55
CA SER A 261 -26.93 -0.72 13.66
C SER A 261 -26.61 -1.97 12.86
N THR A 262 -26.33 -1.79 11.56
CA THR A 262 -26.06 -2.89 10.63
C THR A 262 -24.64 -2.76 10.11
N ILE A 263 -23.79 -3.77 10.31
CA ILE A 263 -22.40 -3.75 9.83
C ILE A 263 -22.33 -4.62 8.57
N PRO A 264 -22.12 -4.02 7.38
CA PRO A 264 -21.96 -4.77 6.15
C PRO A 264 -20.58 -5.44 6.16
N LEU A 265 -20.56 -6.75 5.95
CA LEU A 265 -19.34 -7.54 5.92
C LEU A 265 -19.24 -8.32 4.61
N HIS A 266 -18.03 -8.40 4.07
CA HIS A 266 -17.74 -9.23 2.90
C HIS A 266 -17.29 -10.63 3.33
N LEU A 267 -17.75 -11.65 2.61
CA LEU A 267 -17.37 -13.04 2.85
C LEU A 267 -16.31 -13.49 1.85
N ARG A 268 -15.26 -14.15 2.35
CA ARG A 268 -14.24 -14.78 1.51
C ARG A 268 -14.81 -15.95 0.71
N TYR A 269 -14.15 -16.28 -0.40
CA TYR A 269 -14.45 -17.52 -1.13
C TYR A 269 -14.17 -18.75 -0.27
N LEU A 270 -15.25 -19.48 0.04
CA LEU A 270 -15.19 -20.71 0.83
C LEU A 270 -14.96 -21.93 -0.05
N HIS A 271 -14.42 -22.97 0.57
CA HIS A 271 -14.29 -24.27 -0.09
C HIS A 271 -15.65 -24.80 -0.58
N PRO A 272 -15.69 -25.43 -1.77
CA PRO A 272 -16.88 -26.04 -2.31
C PRO A 272 -17.53 -27.04 -1.32
N SER A 273 -18.86 -27.18 -1.37
CA SER A 273 -19.62 -28.09 -0.53
C SER A 273 -20.57 -28.98 -1.33
N SER A 274 -20.85 -30.19 -0.86
CA SER A 274 -21.81 -31.08 -1.53
C SER A 274 -23.26 -30.58 -1.43
N SER A 275 -23.58 -29.83 -0.38
CA SER A 275 -24.91 -29.22 -0.19
C SER A 275 -25.11 -27.93 -0.97
N GLY A 276 -24.03 -27.29 -1.44
CA GLY A 276 -24.06 -25.92 -1.98
C GLY A 276 -24.09 -24.83 -0.90
N TYR A 277 -23.99 -25.21 0.38
CA TYR A 277 -23.94 -24.29 1.52
C TYR A 277 -22.85 -24.68 2.52
N ARG A 278 -22.34 -23.69 3.25
CA ARG A 278 -21.41 -23.84 4.38
C ARG A 278 -21.93 -23.03 5.56
N ASN A 279 -21.69 -23.50 6.77
CA ASN A 279 -21.98 -22.72 7.97
C ASN A 279 -20.71 -22.00 8.40
N ILE A 280 -20.82 -20.70 8.62
CA ILE A 280 -19.78 -19.87 9.23
C ILE A 280 -20.20 -19.51 10.64
N SER A 281 -19.24 -19.40 11.55
CA SER A 281 -19.47 -19.02 12.93
C SER A 281 -18.85 -17.66 13.17
N MET A 282 -19.64 -16.69 13.63
CA MET A 282 -19.20 -15.35 13.94
C MET A 282 -19.42 -15.05 15.43
N PRO A 283 -18.39 -14.65 16.19
CA PRO A 283 -18.58 -14.24 17.57
C PRO A 283 -19.40 -12.95 17.63
N TRP A 284 -20.19 -12.79 18.69
CA TRP A 284 -20.88 -11.53 18.92
C TRP A 284 -19.89 -10.37 19.11
N PRO A 285 -20.20 -9.16 18.59
CA PRO A 285 -19.32 -8.02 18.71
C PRO A 285 -19.21 -7.57 20.17
N ILE A 286 -18.05 -7.02 20.53
CA ILE A 286 -17.85 -6.35 21.81
C ILE A 286 -18.27 -4.90 21.61
N VAL A 287 -19.32 -4.48 22.30
CA VAL A 287 -19.78 -3.09 22.29
C VAL A 287 -19.31 -2.41 23.56
N PHE A 288 -18.73 -1.21 23.45
CA PHE A 288 -18.24 -0.46 24.60
C PHE A 288 -18.33 1.04 24.36
N TRP A 289 -18.34 1.80 25.45
CA TRP A 289 -18.18 3.25 25.45
C TRP A 289 -16.79 3.62 25.96
N ALA A 290 -16.15 4.59 25.31
CA ALA A 290 -14.84 5.11 25.69
C ALA A 290 -14.98 6.56 26.16
N CYS A 291 -14.66 6.83 27.43
CA CYS A 291 -14.77 8.16 28.01
C CYS A 291 -13.41 8.64 28.51
N THR A 292 -12.92 9.77 27.98
CA THR A 292 -11.67 10.39 28.45
C THR A 292 -11.90 11.10 29.77
N TYR A 293 -11.19 10.69 30.82
CA TYR A 293 -11.32 11.28 32.14
C TYR A 293 -10.41 12.52 32.29
N GLN A 294 -11.00 13.70 32.55
CA GLN A 294 -10.29 14.98 32.63
C GLN A 294 -9.79 15.33 34.05
N ASP A 295 -10.39 14.79 35.10
CA ASP A 295 -10.06 15.19 36.48
C ASP A 295 -8.86 14.42 37.06
N GLN A 296 -8.04 15.08 37.87
CA GLN A 296 -6.89 14.46 38.56
C GLN A 296 -7.31 13.64 39.79
N GLY A 297 -8.37 12.83 39.65
CA GLY A 297 -8.80 11.89 40.69
C GLY A 297 -7.78 10.79 40.90
N LYS A 298 -7.60 10.34 42.16
CA LYS A 298 -6.58 9.39 42.66
C LYS A 298 -6.64 7.96 42.08
N MET A 299 -7.39 7.72 41.01
CA MET A 299 -7.44 6.44 40.30
C MET A 299 -7.06 6.68 38.85
N GLY A 300 -5.75 6.80 38.60
CA GLY A 300 -5.20 6.97 37.25
C GLY A 300 -5.24 5.69 36.40
N TYR A 301 -5.64 4.55 36.99
CA TYR A 301 -5.78 3.25 36.31
C TYR A 301 -6.93 2.47 36.99
N ASN A 302 -7.89 1.99 36.20
CA ASN A 302 -8.92 1.07 36.66
C ASN A 302 -8.35 -0.36 36.69
N PRO A 303 -8.21 -1.01 37.86
CA PRO A 303 -7.65 -2.37 37.96
C PRO A 303 -8.55 -3.45 37.35
N PHE A 304 -9.77 -3.10 36.95
CA PHE A 304 -10.71 -4.00 36.29
C PHE A 304 -10.72 -3.82 34.76
N ASP A 305 -10.02 -2.82 34.23
CA ASP A 305 -9.89 -2.65 32.78
C ASP A 305 -8.86 -3.63 32.22
N ARG A 306 -9.22 -4.25 31.10
CA ARG A 306 -8.31 -5.10 30.34
C ARG A 306 -7.39 -4.19 29.52
N ALA A 307 -6.11 -4.19 29.85
CA ALA A 307 -5.08 -3.49 29.09
C ALA A 307 -4.49 -4.38 27.97
N ASN A 308 -3.93 -3.75 26.94
CA ASN A 308 -3.27 -4.34 25.78
C ASN A 308 -4.19 -5.21 24.90
N LEU A 309 -5.40 -4.71 24.62
CA LEU A 309 -6.36 -5.33 23.70
C LEU A 309 -6.16 -4.91 22.23
N SER A 310 -5.00 -4.35 21.89
CA SER A 310 -4.57 -3.82 20.57
C SER A 310 -5.34 -2.62 20.03
N TRP A 311 -6.61 -2.46 20.38
CA TRP A 311 -7.40 -1.27 20.03
C TRP A 311 -7.43 -0.21 21.14
N ASP A 312 -7.04 -0.56 22.37
CA ASP A 312 -7.03 0.34 23.52
C ASP A 312 -5.93 1.41 23.41
N ASP A 313 -4.81 1.10 22.75
CA ASP A 313 -3.73 2.05 22.44
C ASP A 313 -4.16 3.19 21.50
N LEU A 314 -5.31 3.05 20.83
CA LEU A 314 -5.87 4.09 19.96
C LEU A 314 -6.54 5.22 20.75
N PHE A 315 -6.79 5.02 22.04
CA PHE A 315 -7.46 5.98 22.90
C PHE A 315 -6.47 6.65 23.85
N ALA A 316 -6.79 7.85 24.32
CA ALA A 316 -5.89 8.60 25.20
C ALA A 316 -5.54 7.80 26.48
N PRO A 317 -4.35 7.99 27.11
CA PRO A 317 -3.87 7.18 28.25
C PRO A 317 -4.72 7.21 29.54
N LYS A 318 -5.86 7.91 29.54
CA LYS A 318 -6.82 8.04 30.66
C LYS A 318 -8.25 7.79 30.21
N THR A 319 -8.43 6.88 29.25
CA THR A 319 -9.73 6.49 28.74
C THR A 319 -10.29 5.36 29.59
N LEU A 320 -11.50 5.54 30.10
CA LEU A 320 -12.26 4.50 30.80
C LEU A 320 -13.19 3.81 29.80
N PHE A 321 -13.20 2.48 29.82
CA PHE A 321 -14.00 1.68 28.91
C PHE A 321 -15.17 1.01 29.66
N TYR A 322 -16.39 1.36 29.27
CA TYR A 322 -17.60 0.71 29.79
C TYR A 322 -18.10 -0.31 28.78
N GLN A 323 -17.96 -1.60 29.09
CA GLN A 323 -18.34 -2.68 28.17
C GLN A 323 -19.81 -3.08 28.34
N PHE A 324 -20.52 -3.22 27.22
CA PHE A 324 -21.83 -3.84 27.18
C PHE A 324 -21.67 -5.35 26.99
N HIS A 325 -22.09 -6.12 27.98
CA HIS A 325 -22.05 -7.59 27.89
C HIS A 325 -23.38 -8.09 27.31
N PRO A 326 -23.39 -8.69 26.11
CA PRO A 326 -24.61 -9.27 25.57
C PRO A 326 -25.04 -10.46 26.45
N SER A 327 -26.33 -10.50 26.80
CA SER A 327 -26.90 -11.66 27.47
C SER A 327 -27.28 -12.69 26.41
N PRO A 328 -26.84 -13.95 26.54
CA PRO A 328 -27.32 -15.00 25.65
C PRO A 328 -28.84 -15.17 25.77
N GLU A 329 -29.51 -15.50 24.68
CA GLU A 329 -30.92 -15.88 24.71
C GLU A 329 -31.14 -17.12 25.61
N PRO A 330 -32.35 -17.32 26.17
CA PRO A 330 -32.63 -18.38 27.14
C PRO A 330 -32.34 -19.83 26.67
N ARG A 331 -32.09 -20.05 25.37
CA ARG A 331 -31.77 -21.36 24.79
C ARG A 331 -30.34 -21.46 24.22
N GLY A 332 -29.59 -20.36 24.13
CA GLY A 332 -28.26 -20.32 23.53
C GLY A 332 -27.18 -20.27 24.59
N GLU A 333 -26.40 -21.34 24.78
CA GLU A 333 -25.32 -21.35 25.78
C GLU A 333 -24.07 -20.56 25.34
N LYS A 334 -24.02 -20.06 24.10
CA LYS A 334 -22.82 -19.46 23.49
C LYS A 334 -23.16 -18.17 22.74
N LEU A 335 -22.31 -17.14 22.91
CA LEU A 335 -22.37 -15.86 22.20
C LEU A 335 -21.71 -15.95 20.81
N ILE A 336 -22.16 -16.90 20.00
CA ILE A 336 -21.67 -17.12 18.64
C ILE A 336 -22.88 -17.29 17.72
N GLU A 337 -22.91 -16.50 16.66
CA GLU A 337 -23.93 -16.57 15.62
C GLU A 337 -23.46 -17.50 14.50
N THR A 338 -24.31 -18.42 14.05
CA THR A 338 -24.01 -19.33 12.94
C THR A 338 -24.82 -18.97 11.71
N ILE A 339 -24.13 -18.54 10.65
CA ILE A 339 -24.75 -18.08 9.41
C ILE A 339 -24.53 -19.15 8.34
N GLN A 340 -25.58 -19.51 7.61
CA GLN A 340 -25.48 -20.41 6.46
C GLN A 340 -25.26 -19.61 5.18
N VAL A 341 -24.13 -19.85 4.52
CA VAL A 341 -23.68 -19.10 3.35
C VAL A 341 -23.57 -20.02 2.13
N PRO A 342 -23.88 -19.52 0.92
CA PRO A 342 -23.76 -20.32 -0.29
C PRO A 342 -22.29 -20.61 -0.61
N ALA A 343 -22.01 -21.83 -1.06
CA ALA A 343 -20.70 -22.27 -1.52
C ALA A 343 -20.85 -23.05 -2.82
N LEU A 344 -19.78 -23.14 -3.61
CA LEU A 344 -19.83 -23.88 -4.88
C LEU A 344 -20.29 -25.33 -4.62
N LYS A 345 -21.39 -25.74 -5.26
CA LYS A 345 -21.94 -27.09 -5.09
C LYS A 345 -21.08 -28.09 -5.85
N MET A 346 -20.41 -29.01 -5.14
CA MET A 346 -19.76 -30.14 -5.80
C MET A 346 -20.76 -31.26 -6.02
N ASN A 347 -21.06 -31.56 -7.28
CA ASN A 347 -21.87 -32.72 -7.59
C ASN A 347 -20.96 -33.95 -7.63
N LYS A 348 -20.99 -34.75 -6.55
CA LYS A 348 -20.13 -35.93 -6.40
C LYS A 348 -20.23 -36.91 -7.58
N ASP A 349 -21.38 -36.95 -8.26
CA ASP A 349 -21.65 -37.95 -9.30
C ASP A 349 -21.26 -37.52 -10.72
N THR A 350 -21.16 -36.22 -11.03
CA THR A 350 -20.76 -35.72 -12.37
C THR A 350 -19.36 -35.10 -12.40
N ASP A 351 -18.91 -34.47 -11.32
CA ASP A 351 -17.66 -33.68 -11.33
C ASP A 351 -16.41 -34.50 -10.95
N PHE A 352 -16.57 -35.65 -10.29
CA PHE A 352 -15.43 -36.53 -9.99
C PHE A 352 -14.84 -37.12 -11.28
N ILE A 353 -15.70 -37.54 -12.22
CA ILE A 353 -15.24 -38.02 -13.53
C ILE A 353 -14.74 -36.86 -14.39
N ALA A 354 -15.40 -35.69 -14.37
CA ALA A 354 -14.98 -34.55 -15.19
C ALA A 354 -13.63 -33.96 -14.76
N ASN A 355 -13.44 -33.64 -13.47
CA ASN A 355 -12.21 -32.99 -13.01
C ASN A 355 -11.01 -33.93 -13.05
N GLN A 356 -11.19 -35.20 -12.65
CA GLN A 356 -10.13 -36.19 -12.74
C GLN A 356 -9.80 -36.52 -14.20
N ALA A 357 -10.79 -36.64 -15.10
CA ALA A 357 -10.52 -36.87 -16.53
C ALA A 357 -9.84 -35.66 -17.21
N ILE A 358 -10.17 -34.43 -16.82
CA ILE A 358 -9.50 -33.22 -17.33
C ILE A 358 -8.05 -33.16 -16.83
N GLU A 359 -7.80 -33.47 -15.56
CA GLU A 359 -6.45 -33.50 -14.99
C GLU A 359 -5.57 -34.58 -15.64
N PHE A 360 -6.07 -35.83 -15.73
CA PHE A 360 -5.34 -36.91 -16.40
C PHE A 360 -5.23 -36.70 -17.92
N GLY A 361 -6.25 -36.11 -18.55
CA GLY A 361 -6.25 -35.79 -19.98
C GLY A 361 -5.19 -34.75 -20.33
N THR A 362 -5.06 -33.71 -19.50
CA THR A 362 -4.05 -32.66 -19.71
C THR A 362 -2.64 -33.21 -19.54
N ILE A 363 -2.40 -34.03 -18.51
CA ILE A 363 -1.11 -34.71 -18.31
C ILE A 363 -0.77 -35.61 -19.50
N ALA A 364 -1.74 -36.37 -20.02
CA ALA A 364 -1.53 -37.25 -21.17
C ALA A 364 -1.18 -36.47 -22.45
N VAL A 365 -1.88 -35.35 -22.72
CA VAL A 365 -1.59 -34.50 -23.89
C VAL A 365 -0.20 -33.88 -23.80
N VAL A 366 0.18 -33.38 -22.61
CA VAL A 366 1.51 -32.81 -22.37
C VAL A 366 2.60 -33.88 -22.54
N LEU A 367 2.41 -35.08 -22.00
CA LEU A 367 3.36 -36.18 -22.18
C LEU A 367 3.48 -36.64 -23.63
N LEU A 368 2.37 -36.75 -24.36
CA LEU A 368 2.38 -37.09 -25.78
C LEU A 368 3.08 -36.01 -26.61
N GLY A 369 2.82 -34.74 -26.32
CA GLY A 369 3.51 -33.60 -26.93
C GLY A 369 5.01 -33.61 -26.65
N PHE A 370 5.41 -33.86 -25.40
CA PHE A 370 6.80 -33.97 -25.00
C PHE A 370 7.52 -35.13 -25.71
N LEU A 371 6.91 -36.32 -25.72
CA LEU A 371 7.45 -37.49 -26.41
C LEU A 371 7.56 -37.28 -27.92
N TRP A 372 6.59 -36.60 -28.53
CA TRP A 372 6.63 -36.25 -29.95
C TRP A 372 7.81 -35.31 -30.26
N VAL A 373 8.02 -34.29 -29.44
CA VAL A 373 9.13 -33.35 -29.58
C VAL A 373 10.47 -34.06 -29.38
N SER A 374 10.61 -34.89 -28.33
CA SER A 374 11.80 -35.69 -28.09
C SER A 374 12.10 -36.66 -29.24
N TRP A 375 11.07 -37.27 -29.84
CA TRP A 375 11.25 -38.15 -31.00
C TRP A 375 11.73 -37.38 -32.23
N LYS A 376 11.17 -36.20 -32.51
CA LYS A 376 11.62 -35.36 -33.64
C LYS A 376 13.07 -34.88 -33.44
N LEU A 377 13.43 -34.48 -32.23
CA LEU A 377 14.81 -34.11 -31.88
C LEU A 377 15.78 -35.30 -32.00
N GLY A 378 15.37 -36.49 -31.56
CA GLY A 378 16.17 -37.71 -31.70
C GLY A 378 16.35 -38.18 -33.15
N PHE A 379 15.35 -37.94 -34.02
CA PHE A 379 15.45 -38.23 -35.45
C PHE A 379 16.41 -37.28 -36.15
N VAL A 380 16.40 -35.99 -35.79
CA VAL A 380 17.36 -34.99 -36.28
C VAL A 380 18.78 -35.32 -35.82
N ALA A 381 18.97 -35.74 -34.57
CA ALA A 381 20.27 -36.16 -34.05
C ALA A 381 20.81 -37.45 -34.71
N ARG A 382 19.94 -38.30 -35.27
CA ARG A 382 20.32 -39.50 -36.04
C ARG A 382 20.56 -39.24 -37.52
N SER A 383 19.92 -38.21 -38.11
CA SER A 383 20.08 -37.87 -39.53
C SER A 383 21.28 -36.95 -39.79
N THR A 384 21.75 -36.19 -38.80
CA THR A 384 23.10 -35.63 -38.81
C THR A 384 24.10 -36.68 -38.34
N GLY A 385 24.52 -37.52 -39.29
CA GLY A 385 25.66 -38.41 -39.09
C GLY A 385 26.85 -37.63 -38.53
N VAL A 386 27.39 -38.12 -37.41
CA VAL A 386 28.68 -37.71 -36.87
C VAL A 386 29.72 -37.92 -37.97
N GLN A 387 30.04 -36.85 -38.72
CA GLN A 387 31.06 -36.87 -39.73
C GLN A 387 32.42 -36.80 -39.01
N SER A 388 33.05 -37.97 -38.88
CA SER A 388 34.41 -38.14 -38.37
C SER A 388 35.38 -37.32 -39.23
N ASN A 389 36.05 -36.36 -38.60
CA ASN A 389 37.00 -35.45 -39.24
C ASN A 389 38.37 -36.15 -39.32
N GLN A 390 38.71 -36.75 -40.46
CA GLN A 390 40.03 -37.35 -40.70
C GLN A 390 41.00 -36.27 -41.21
N ASN A 391 41.91 -35.86 -40.32
CA ASN A 391 43.01 -34.95 -40.61
C ASN A 391 43.91 -35.45 -41.73
N GLN A 392 44.16 -34.59 -42.71
CA GLN A 392 45.10 -34.78 -43.80
C GLN A 392 46.47 -34.24 -43.37
N THR A 393 47.44 -35.13 -43.12
CA THR A 393 48.85 -34.75 -42.96
C THR A 393 49.78 -35.74 -43.66
N THR A 394 50.63 -35.14 -44.52
CA THR A 394 52.03 -35.48 -44.85
C THR A 394 52.38 -36.51 -45.96
N ARG A 395 52.92 -35.95 -47.07
CA ARG A 395 54.12 -36.32 -47.86
C ARG A 395 54.21 -37.70 -48.55
N VAL A 396 54.58 -37.73 -49.84
CA VAL A 396 55.97 -37.86 -50.38
C VAL A 396 55.88 -38.01 -51.92
N ALA A 397 56.83 -37.36 -52.61
CA ALA A 397 57.05 -37.38 -54.05
C ALA A 397 57.40 -38.76 -54.63
N GLY A 398 57.09 -38.97 -55.92
CA GLY A 398 57.52 -40.18 -56.63
C GLY A 398 57.22 -40.14 -58.13
N SER A 399 58.15 -39.56 -58.89
CA SER A 399 58.27 -39.60 -60.36
C SER A 399 58.18 -41.01 -60.96
N LYS A 400 57.55 -41.12 -62.14
CA LYS A 400 58.00 -41.87 -63.35
C LYS A 400 56.97 -41.70 -64.47
N LYS A 401 57.27 -40.89 -65.49
CA LYS A 401 57.79 -41.29 -66.82
C LYS A 401 56.76 -41.98 -67.74
N THR A 402 56.34 -41.22 -68.74
CA THR A 402 56.22 -41.56 -70.19
C THR A 402 55.67 -42.92 -70.58
N GLN A 403 54.61 -42.93 -71.40
CA GLN A 403 54.75 -42.84 -72.86
C GLN A 403 53.45 -42.35 -73.50
#